data_AF-A0A1G1ZPJ5-F1
#
_entry.id   AF-A0A1G1ZPJ5-F1
#
_cell.length_a   1.000
_cell.length_b   1.000
_cell.length_c   1.000
_cell.angle_alpha   90.00
_cell.angle_beta   90.00
_cell.angle_gamma   90.00
#
_symmetry.space_group_name_H-M   'P 1'
#
loop_
_entity.id
_entity.type
_entity.pdbx_description
1 polymer ?
#
loop_
_entity_poly.entity_id
_entity_poly.type
_entity_poly.pdbx_seq_one_letter_code
_entity_poly.pdbx_strand_id
1 'polypeptide(L)'
;MATTTGLTGNMATEGTLNVTGKTTLVFASTTGVSLSGNLMVNGMATTTGLTGNMATEGTLNVTGKTTLGFASTTGVSLTQNLLINGNATTTGSSGQFATQGFIGAGGTTTPATEFAATSAATTTLYLDSSLSGAGGCLELDGPDNTVYRIYINLGAGGVGATTTGSALRVEAGACK
;
A
#
# COMPACT_ATOMS: atom_id res chain seq x y z
N MET A 1 4.06 8.38 62.24
CA MET A 1 4.15 9.07 60.94
C MET A 1 5.37 9.99 61.01
N ALA A 2 6.45 9.64 60.32
CA ALA A 2 7.63 10.50 60.26
C ALA A 2 7.37 11.57 59.19
N THR A 3 7.28 12.83 59.59
CA THR A 3 7.15 13.95 58.67
C THR A 3 8.55 14.44 58.34
N THR A 4 9.05 14.16 57.13
CA THR A 4 10.33 14.69 56.65
C THR A 4 10.08 16.04 55.97
N THR A 5 9.94 17.11 56.74
CA THR A 5 9.92 18.46 56.20
C THR A 5 11.36 18.87 55.84
N GLY A 6 11.70 18.95 54.55
CA GLY A 6 12.94 19.59 54.08
C GLY A 6 14.18 18.69 53.97
N LEU A 7 14.03 17.44 53.52
CA LEU A 7 15.19 16.62 53.17
C LEU A 7 15.87 17.16 51.90
N THR A 8 17.14 17.56 52.00
CA THR A 8 17.95 18.04 50.85
C THR A 8 18.88 16.96 50.29
N GLY A 9 18.89 15.77 50.91
CA GLY A 9 19.72 14.62 50.53
C GLY A 9 18.91 13.44 49.99
N ASN A 10 19.60 12.31 49.83
CA ASN A 10 18.99 11.08 49.33
C ASN A 10 18.07 10.45 50.38
N MET A 11 16.94 9.90 49.93
CA MET A 11 16.06 9.05 50.73
C MET A 11 16.11 7.63 50.15
N ALA A 12 16.38 6.64 50.99
CA ALA A 12 16.27 5.23 50.64
C ALA A 12 15.13 4.60 51.44
N THR A 13 14.38 3.70 50.81
CA THR A 13 13.34 2.90 51.46
C THR A 13 13.54 1.46 51.02
N GLU A 14 13.69 0.53 51.95
CA GLU A 14 13.90 -0.89 51.63
C GLU A 14 12.62 -1.58 51.14
N GLY A 15 11.45 -0.97 51.41
CA GLY A 15 10.14 -1.45 50.99
C GLY A 15 9.38 -0.47 50.10
N THR A 16 8.09 -0.75 49.92
CA THR A 16 7.20 0.07 49.08
C THR A 16 6.93 1.44 49.72
N LEU A 17 7.18 2.51 48.96
CA LEU A 17 6.69 3.84 49.29
C LEU A 17 5.27 4.02 48.73
N ASN A 18 4.27 4.07 49.61
CA ASN A 18 2.90 4.44 49.22
C ASN A 18 2.73 5.95 49.30
N VAL A 19 2.33 6.58 48.18
CA VAL A 19 2.04 8.03 48.12
C VAL A 19 0.59 8.22 47.73
N THR A 20 -0.20 8.82 48.62
CA THR A 20 -1.62 9.14 48.36
C THR A 20 -1.81 10.50 47.68
N GLY A 21 -0.80 11.38 47.76
CA GLY A 21 -0.77 12.69 47.13
C GLY A 21 -0.07 12.70 45.77
N LYS A 22 0.05 13.90 45.18
CA LYS A 22 0.80 14.11 43.93
C LYS A 22 2.31 14.12 44.21
N THR A 23 3.05 13.31 43.47
CA THR A 23 4.52 13.40 43.40
C THR A 23 4.93 14.24 42.20
N THR A 24 5.92 15.12 42.37
CA THR A 24 6.57 15.82 41.26
C THR A 24 8.06 15.46 41.28
N LEU A 25 8.54 14.86 40.20
CA LEU A 25 9.96 14.53 40.01
C LEU A 25 10.47 15.32 38.82
N VAL A 26 11.55 16.07 39.00
CA VAL A 26 12.20 16.77 37.88
C VAL A 26 12.98 15.77 37.02
N PHE A 27 13.62 14.79 37.67
CA PHE A 27 14.31 13.68 37.05
C PHE A 27 13.86 12.39 37.71
N ALA A 28 13.46 11.41 36.92
CA ALA A 28 13.07 10.08 37.37
C ALA A 28 13.74 9.04 36.46
N SER A 29 14.30 8.00 37.07
CA SER A 29 14.81 6.82 36.38
C SER A 29 14.18 5.61 37.03
N THR A 30 13.50 4.78 36.26
CA THR A 30 12.83 3.57 36.73
C THR A 30 13.20 2.41 35.80
N THR A 31 13.26 1.20 36.36
CA THR A 31 13.49 -0.02 35.58
C THR A 31 12.20 -0.63 35.05
N GLY A 32 11.05 -0.22 35.61
CA GLY A 32 9.72 -0.64 35.19
C GLY A 32 8.67 0.35 35.67
N VAL A 33 7.60 0.47 34.89
CA VAL A 33 6.44 1.30 35.21
C VAL A 33 5.20 0.47 34.87
N SER A 34 4.30 0.33 35.84
CA SER A 34 2.98 -0.25 35.65
C SER A 34 1.95 0.76 36.15
N LEU A 35 0.97 1.07 35.32
CA LEU A 35 -0.05 2.07 35.60
C LEU A 35 -1.42 1.45 35.34
N SER A 36 -2.38 1.73 36.21
CA SER A 36 -3.79 1.42 35.95
C SER A 36 -4.47 2.45 35.05
N GLY A 37 -3.83 3.58 34.79
CA GLY A 37 -4.31 4.65 33.94
C GLY A 37 -3.28 5.08 32.88
N ASN A 38 -3.54 6.22 32.25
CA ASN A 38 -2.73 6.70 31.13
C ASN A 38 -1.39 7.27 31.58
N LEU A 39 -0.34 7.02 30.78
CA LEU A 39 0.89 7.81 30.82
C LEU A 39 0.78 8.99 29.86
N MET A 40 0.64 10.21 30.39
CA MET A 40 0.64 11.43 29.59
C MET A 40 2.06 11.96 29.46
N VAL A 41 2.60 12.01 28.23
CA VAL A 41 3.90 12.61 27.95
C VAL A 41 3.67 13.89 27.15
N ASN A 42 3.82 15.05 27.81
CA ASN A 42 3.68 16.37 27.17
C ASN A 42 4.91 16.79 26.33
N GLY A 43 5.89 15.89 26.21
CA GLY A 43 7.12 16.08 25.44
C GLY A 43 7.39 14.88 24.54
N MET A 44 8.67 14.66 24.23
CA MET A 44 9.07 13.53 23.40
C MET A 44 9.16 12.25 24.23
N ALA A 45 8.46 11.20 23.82
CA ALA A 45 8.70 9.85 24.30
C ALA A 45 9.72 9.18 23.38
N THR A 46 10.90 8.86 23.91
CA THR A 46 11.94 8.12 23.15
C THR A 46 12.08 6.73 23.74
N THR A 47 11.90 5.71 22.90
CA THR A 47 12.18 4.32 23.25
C THR A 47 13.41 3.86 22.49
N THR A 48 14.52 3.64 23.19
CA THR A 48 15.77 3.10 22.62
C THR A 48 15.99 1.67 23.06
N GLY A 49 16.62 0.84 22.22
CA GLY A 49 17.03 -0.51 22.60
C GLY A 49 15.88 -1.50 22.76
N LEU A 50 14.73 -1.24 22.14
CA LEU A 50 13.63 -2.21 22.09
C LEU A 50 14.05 -3.41 21.23
N THR A 51 14.26 -4.56 21.85
CA THR A 51 14.56 -5.83 21.17
C THR A 51 13.31 -6.70 20.95
N GLY A 52 12.18 -6.31 21.53
CA GLY A 52 10.89 -7.00 21.43
C GLY A 52 9.84 -6.20 20.66
N ASN A 53 8.57 -6.56 20.87
CA ASN A 53 7.43 -5.92 20.22
C ASN A 53 6.95 -4.70 21.01
N MET A 54 6.47 -3.68 20.30
CA MET A 54 5.57 -2.66 20.86
C MET A 54 4.14 -3.04 20.49
N ALA A 55 3.31 -3.32 21.48
CA ALA A 55 1.89 -3.59 21.28
C ALA A 55 1.08 -2.37 21.75
N THR A 56 0.11 -1.95 20.94
CA THR A 56 -0.88 -0.93 21.30
C THR A 56 -2.25 -1.57 21.31
N GLU A 57 -3.02 -1.38 22.37
CA GLU A 57 -4.40 -1.91 22.47
C GLU A 57 -5.37 -1.23 21.49
N GLY A 58 -4.93 -0.18 20.79
CA GLY A 58 -5.70 0.53 19.78
C GLY A 58 -4.86 1.06 18.64
N THR A 59 -5.40 2.08 17.96
CA THR A 59 -4.77 2.72 16.82
C THR A 59 -3.60 3.60 17.25
N LEU A 60 -2.44 3.40 16.64
CA LEU A 60 -1.34 4.35 16.69
C LEU A 60 -1.59 5.45 15.65
N ASN A 61 -2.00 6.64 16.10
CA ASN A 61 -2.15 7.79 15.22
C ASN A 61 -0.81 8.52 15.10
N VAL A 62 -0.27 8.63 13.88
CA VAL A 62 0.99 9.32 13.59
C VAL A 62 0.70 10.48 12.63
N THR A 63 0.98 11.70 13.07
CA THR A 63 0.82 12.91 12.25
C THR A 63 2.08 13.25 11.44
N GLY A 64 3.23 12.69 11.84
CA GLY A 64 4.52 12.87 11.19
C GLY A 64 4.89 11.74 10.24
N LYS A 65 6.14 11.78 9.75
CA LYS A 65 6.71 10.71 8.93
C LYS A 65 7.07 9.49 9.78
N THR A 66 6.63 8.33 9.36
CA THR A 66 7.14 7.02 9.82
C THR A 66 8.10 6.46 8.80
N THR A 67 9.22 5.90 9.24
CA THR A 67 10.13 5.12 8.39
C THR A 67 10.21 3.70 8.94
N LEU A 68 9.87 2.72 8.12
CA LEU A 68 9.92 1.30 8.46
C LEU A 68 10.91 0.62 7.53
N GLY A 69 11.87 -0.13 8.08
CA GLY A 69 12.78 -0.95 7.27
C GLY A 69 12.06 -2.14 6.64
N PHE A 70 11.20 -2.79 7.42
CA PHE A 70 10.32 -3.85 6.98
C PHE A 70 8.93 -3.62 7.57
N ALA A 71 7.89 -3.83 6.75
CA ALA A 71 6.50 -3.71 7.17
C ALA A 71 5.73 -4.93 6.65
N SER A 72 4.96 -5.56 7.53
CA SER A 72 4.01 -6.61 7.19
C SER A 72 2.64 -6.17 7.66
N THR A 73 1.74 -5.92 6.71
CA THR A 73 0.40 -5.38 6.97
C THR A 73 -0.64 -6.25 6.28
N THR A 74 -1.78 -6.48 6.93
CA THR A 74 -2.90 -7.22 6.33
C THR A 74 -3.73 -6.38 5.37
N GLY A 75 -3.69 -5.05 5.53
CA GLY A 75 -4.39 -4.11 4.66
C GLY A 75 -3.74 -2.73 4.72
N VAL A 76 -3.83 -2.00 3.62
CA VAL A 76 -3.32 -0.64 3.48
C VAL A 76 -4.38 0.18 2.75
N SER A 77 -4.76 1.31 3.34
CA SER A 77 -5.65 2.30 2.73
C SER A 77 -4.94 3.64 2.72
N LEU A 78 -4.87 4.28 1.54
CA LEU A 78 -4.16 5.53 1.32
C LEU A 78 -5.12 6.52 0.66
N THR A 79 -5.06 7.76 1.10
CA THR A 79 -5.78 8.87 0.44
C THR A 79 -4.99 9.46 -0.72
N GLN A 80 -3.68 9.24 -0.75
CA GLN A 80 -2.74 9.73 -1.74
C GLN A 80 -2.03 8.55 -2.45
N ASN A 81 -0.94 8.85 -3.15
CA ASN A 81 -0.19 7.89 -3.95
C ASN A 81 0.65 6.92 -3.10
N LEU A 82 0.78 5.68 -3.58
CA LEU A 82 1.81 4.73 -3.16
C LEU A 82 2.96 4.77 -4.18
N LEU A 83 4.16 5.14 -3.74
CA LEU A 83 5.37 5.05 -4.55
C LEU A 83 6.12 3.76 -4.23
N ILE A 84 6.47 2.99 -5.25
CA ILE A 84 7.23 1.74 -5.12
C ILE A 84 8.50 1.88 -5.95
N ASN A 85 9.65 2.01 -5.27
CA ASN A 85 10.97 2.04 -5.93
C ASN A 85 11.55 0.62 -6.05
N GLY A 86 10.81 -0.25 -6.74
CA GLY A 86 11.08 -1.68 -6.83
C GLY A 86 9.89 -2.43 -7.41
N ASN A 87 9.77 -3.71 -7.07
CA ASN A 87 8.70 -4.56 -7.60
C ASN A 87 7.43 -4.43 -6.75
N ALA A 88 6.28 -4.31 -7.42
CA ALA A 88 4.97 -4.54 -6.82
C ALA A 88 4.50 -5.95 -7.21
N THR A 89 4.25 -6.82 -6.23
CA THR A 89 3.83 -8.21 -6.49
C THR A 89 2.53 -8.51 -5.75
N THR A 90 1.55 -9.02 -6.48
CA THR A 90 0.28 -9.51 -5.94
C THR A 90 0.26 -11.03 -6.01
N THR A 91 0.16 -11.72 -4.86
CA THR A 91 0.21 -13.19 -4.77
C THR A 91 -1.12 -13.84 -4.38
N GLY A 92 -2.16 -13.04 -4.10
CA GLY A 92 -3.49 -13.58 -3.85
C GLY A 92 -4.02 -14.32 -5.07
N SER A 93 -4.88 -15.33 -4.86
CA SER A 93 -5.43 -16.17 -5.93
C SER A 93 -6.14 -15.38 -7.05
N SER A 94 -6.62 -14.18 -6.75
CA SER A 94 -7.21 -13.27 -7.74
C SER A 94 -6.21 -12.25 -8.31
N GLY A 95 -5.15 -11.88 -7.59
CA GLY A 95 -4.07 -10.99 -8.08
C GLY A 95 -4.51 -9.68 -8.74
N GLN A 96 -5.72 -9.19 -8.46
CA GLN A 96 -6.37 -8.15 -9.28
C GLN A 96 -5.82 -6.75 -9.00
N PHE A 97 -5.64 -5.97 -10.07
CA PHE A 97 -5.47 -4.51 -10.01
C PHE A 97 -6.76 -3.86 -10.54
N ALA A 98 -7.61 -3.37 -9.63
CA ALA A 98 -8.79 -2.61 -10.00
C ALA A 98 -8.47 -1.11 -10.00
N THR A 99 -8.55 -0.46 -11.17
CA THR A 99 -8.25 0.97 -11.32
C THR A 99 -9.43 1.68 -11.98
N GLN A 100 -9.75 2.89 -11.51
CA GLN A 100 -10.67 3.78 -12.22
C GLN A 100 -10.01 4.48 -13.43
N GLY A 101 -8.66 4.53 -13.43
CA GLY A 101 -7.84 5.09 -14.50
C GLY A 101 -7.08 4.02 -15.27
N PHE A 102 -6.14 4.47 -16.11
CA PHE A 102 -5.33 3.59 -16.94
C PHE A 102 -4.30 2.79 -16.13
N ILE A 103 -4.11 1.53 -16.53
CA ILE A 103 -2.92 0.74 -16.18
C ILE A 103 -2.00 0.83 -17.38
N GLY A 104 -0.87 1.52 -17.21
CA GLY A 104 0.15 1.65 -18.24
C GLY A 104 1.49 1.18 -17.70
N ALA A 105 2.33 0.69 -18.59
CA ALA A 105 3.74 0.51 -18.31
C ALA A 105 4.45 1.84 -18.68
N GLY A 106 5.23 2.42 -17.76
CA GLY A 106 5.90 3.71 -17.94
C GLY A 106 7.40 3.64 -17.63
N GLY A 107 8.25 4.28 -18.45
CA GLY A 107 9.71 4.13 -18.43
C GLY A 107 10.37 4.13 -19.82
N THR A 108 11.65 4.53 -19.89
CA THR A 108 12.39 4.77 -21.15
C THR A 108 13.61 3.88 -21.36
N THR A 109 13.73 2.76 -20.62
CA THR A 109 14.89 1.85 -20.76
C THR A 109 14.47 0.50 -21.31
N THR A 110 15.38 -0.14 -22.04
CA THR A 110 15.16 -1.41 -22.76
C THR A 110 15.35 -2.63 -21.84
N PRO A 111 14.51 -3.69 -21.94
CA PRO A 111 13.31 -3.77 -22.78
C PRO A 111 12.26 -2.78 -22.32
N ALA A 112 11.57 -2.20 -23.30
CA ALA A 112 10.54 -1.19 -23.08
C ALA A 112 9.51 -1.68 -22.05
N THR A 113 8.80 -0.73 -21.49
CA THR A 113 7.64 -0.93 -20.64
C THR A 113 6.65 -1.90 -21.25
N GLU A 114 6.63 -3.14 -20.78
CA GLU A 114 5.82 -4.22 -21.33
C GLU A 114 4.65 -4.53 -20.38
N PHE A 115 3.43 -4.55 -20.92
CA PHE A 115 2.30 -5.19 -20.26
C PHE A 115 2.20 -6.63 -20.76
N ALA A 116 2.81 -7.56 -20.04
CA ALA A 116 2.84 -8.97 -20.39
C ALA A 116 2.17 -9.84 -19.32
N ALA A 117 1.55 -10.92 -19.77
CA ALA A 117 1.08 -11.99 -18.92
C ALA A 117 1.78 -13.28 -19.34
N THR A 118 2.81 -13.66 -18.58
CA THR A 118 3.65 -14.83 -18.84
C THR A 118 3.28 -15.94 -17.87
N SER A 119 2.52 -16.93 -18.35
CA SER A 119 2.14 -18.12 -17.57
C SER A 119 2.22 -19.36 -18.44
N ALA A 120 2.49 -20.52 -17.83
CA ALA A 120 2.38 -21.82 -18.50
C ALA A 120 0.90 -22.21 -18.74
N ALA A 121 -0.04 -21.54 -18.06
CA ALA A 121 -1.48 -21.72 -18.25
C ALA A 121 -2.02 -20.74 -19.30
N THR A 122 -3.25 -21.02 -19.76
CA THR A 122 -3.98 -20.12 -20.67
C THR A 122 -4.08 -18.72 -20.07
N THR A 123 -3.64 -17.74 -20.84
CA THR A 123 -3.79 -16.33 -20.53
C THR A 123 -4.84 -15.75 -21.45
N THR A 124 -5.81 -15.04 -20.88
CA THR A 124 -6.88 -14.38 -21.64
C THR A 124 -6.85 -12.89 -21.35
N LEU A 125 -6.76 -12.08 -22.39
CA LEU A 125 -7.11 -10.67 -22.32
C LEU A 125 -8.61 -10.54 -22.58
N TYR A 126 -9.37 -10.07 -21.59
CA TYR A 126 -10.81 -9.82 -21.71
C TYR A 126 -11.05 -8.33 -21.85
N LEU A 127 -11.60 -7.91 -23.00
CA LEU A 127 -11.97 -6.53 -23.29
C LEU A 127 -13.48 -6.47 -23.46
N ASP A 128 -14.15 -5.76 -22.56
CA ASP A 128 -15.60 -5.59 -22.53
C ASP A 128 -15.94 -4.14 -22.24
N SER A 129 -17.09 -3.71 -22.72
CA SER A 129 -17.65 -2.39 -22.49
C SER A 129 -19.07 -2.56 -21.99
N SER A 130 -19.33 -2.09 -20.77
CA SER A 130 -20.63 -2.23 -20.12
C SER A 130 -21.67 -1.21 -20.60
N LEU A 131 -21.29 -0.29 -21.49
CA LEU A 131 -22.20 0.69 -22.10
C LEU A 131 -22.84 0.10 -23.35
N SER A 132 -24.17 0.09 -23.39
CA SER A 132 -24.93 -0.37 -24.56
C SER A 132 -24.57 0.44 -25.80
N GLY A 133 -24.11 -0.25 -26.86
CA GLY A 133 -23.78 0.36 -28.15
C GLY A 133 -22.31 0.76 -28.35
N ALA A 134 -21.43 0.52 -27.36
CA ALA A 134 -19.98 0.72 -27.51
C ALA A 134 -19.25 -0.63 -27.35
N GLY A 135 -18.58 -1.10 -28.40
CA GLY A 135 -17.66 -2.24 -28.32
C GLY A 135 -16.30 -1.85 -27.74
N GLY A 136 -15.54 -2.82 -27.23
CA GLY A 136 -14.12 -2.64 -26.96
C GLY A 136 -13.31 -2.58 -28.25
N CYS A 137 -12.30 -1.72 -28.32
CA CYS A 137 -11.32 -1.71 -29.40
C CYS A 137 -9.91 -1.75 -28.81
N LEU A 138 -8.99 -2.39 -29.52
CA LEU A 138 -7.56 -2.26 -29.23
C LEU A 138 -7.05 -1.08 -30.05
N GLU A 139 -6.63 -0.03 -29.35
CA GLU A 139 -6.02 1.16 -29.93
C GLU A 139 -4.49 1.01 -29.94
N LEU A 140 -3.88 1.33 -31.06
CA LEU A 140 -2.44 1.28 -31.30
C LEU A 140 -2.01 2.65 -31.82
N ASP A 141 -1.20 3.36 -31.03
CA ASP A 141 -0.67 4.66 -31.44
C ASP A 141 0.61 4.50 -32.26
N GLY A 142 0.59 5.07 -33.47
CA GLY A 142 1.77 5.20 -34.31
C GLY A 142 2.69 6.36 -33.87
N PRO A 143 3.93 6.41 -34.38
CA PRO A 143 4.94 7.41 -33.99
C PRO A 143 4.55 8.88 -34.26
N ASP A 144 3.57 9.13 -35.13
CA ASP A 144 3.07 10.47 -35.47
C ASP A 144 1.69 10.77 -34.85
N ASN A 145 1.37 10.16 -33.69
CA ASN A 145 0.04 10.18 -33.05
C ASN A 145 -1.10 9.68 -33.97
N THR A 146 -0.75 8.90 -35.00
CA THR A 146 -1.73 8.27 -35.88
C THR A 146 -2.32 7.06 -35.16
N VAL A 147 -3.62 7.11 -34.90
CA VAL A 147 -4.33 6.07 -34.16
C VAL A 147 -4.77 4.95 -35.11
N TYR A 148 -4.33 3.73 -34.86
CA TYR A 148 -4.82 2.52 -35.51
C TYR A 148 -5.72 1.74 -34.56
N ARG A 149 -6.86 1.23 -35.04
CA ARG A 149 -7.81 0.50 -34.21
C ARG A 149 -8.11 -0.86 -34.79
N ILE A 150 -8.04 -1.88 -33.96
CA ILE A 150 -8.53 -3.22 -34.28
C ILE A 150 -9.95 -3.34 -33.76
N TYR A 151 -10.90 -3.53 -34.68
CA TYR A 151 -12.30 -3.75 -34.39
C TYR A 151 -12.66 -5.22 -34.60
N ILE A 152 -13.36 -5.82 -33.63
CA ILE A 152 -13.98 -7.13 -33.79
C ILE A 152 -15.49 -6.90 -33.97
N ASN A 153 -15.94 -6.83 -35.22
CA ASN A 153 -17.37 -6.66 -35.53
C ASN A 153 -18.09 -8.02 -35.48
N LEU A 154 -19.01 -8.18 -34.52
CA LEU A 154 -20.08 -9.16 -34.59
C LEU A 154 -21.23 -8.50 -35.39
N GLY A 155 -21.53 -9.00 -36.60
CA GLY A 155 -22.56 -8.41 -37.47
C GLY A 155 -23.91 -8.21 -36.74
N ALA A 156 -24.75 -7.24 -37.09
CA ALA A 156 -25.00 -6.68 -38.40
C ALA A 156 -25.27 -5.16 -38.35
N GLY A 157 -24.70 -4.42 -39.32
CA GLY A 157 -25.08 -3.04 -39.64
C GLY A 157 -24.23 -1.93 -39.02
N GLY A 158 -23.24 -1.45 -39.78
CA GLY A 158 -22.51 -0.18 -39.56
C GLY A 158 -21.00 -0.39 -39.36
N VAL A 159 -20.07 0.14 -40.17
CA VAL A 159 -20.13 1.25 -41.14
C VAL A 159 -19.44 0.84 -42.45
N GLY A 160 -20.25 0.70 -43.52
CA GLY A 160 -19.86 0.95 -44.92
C GLY A 160 -18.88 -0.01 -45.63
N ALA A 161 -19.27 -1.24 -45.94
CA ALA A 161 -19.07 -1.86 -47.27
C ALA A 161 -19.54 -3.33 -47.32
N THR A 162 -20.27 -3.63 -48.38
CA THR A 162 -20.70 -4.95 -48.84
C THR A 162 -19.51 -5.79 -49.32
N THR A 163 -19.05 -6.78 -48.54
CA THR A 163 -18.62 -8.14 -48.95
C THR A 163 -18.03 -8.88 -47.74
N THR A 164 -18.32 -10.18 -47.64
CA THR A 164 -17.83 -11.19 -46.68
C THR A 164 -16.38 -10.96 -46.24
N GLY A 165 -16.16 -10.56 -44.98
CA GLY A 165 -14.80 -10.30 -44.50
C GLY A 165 -14.68 -9.69 -43.11
N SER A 166 -15.46 -10.14 -42.12
CA SER A 166 -15.07 -9.92 -40.73
C SER A 166 -14.03 -10.97 -40.37
N ALA A 167 -12.73 -10.67 -40.49
CA ALA A 167 -11.74 -11.59 -39.96
C ALA A 167 -10.54 -10.85 -39.37
N LEU A 168 -10.57 -10.70 -38.04
CA LEU A 168 -9.32 -10.81 -37.29
C LEU A 168 -8.77 -12.22 -37.55
N ARG A 169 -7.72 -12.32 -38.38
CA ARG A 169 -7.08 -13.60 -38.69
C ARG A 169 -5.98 -13.87 -37.67
N VAL A 170 -6.21 -14.86 -36.81
CA VAL A 170 -5.24 -15.35 -35.82
C VAL A 170 -4.77 -16.74 -36.26
N GLU A 171 -3.45 -16.96 -36.31
CA GLU A 171 -2.84 -18.23 -36.71
C GLU A 171 -1.96 -18.79 -35.59
N ALA A 172 -1.83 -20.12 -35.54
CA ALA A 172 -0.88 -20.78 -34.63
C ALA A 172 0.53 -20.85 -35.26
N GLY A 173 1.56 -20.52 -34.48
CA GLY A 173 2.97 -20.62 -34.89
C GLY A 173 3.91 -20.04 -33.84
N ALA A 174 5.19 -20.43 -33.83
CA ALA A 174 6.18 -19.82 -32.94
C ALA A 174 6.41 -18.34 -33.33
N CYS A 175 6.38 -17.43 -32.36
CA CYS A 175 6.85 -16.05 -32.57
C CYS A 175 8.35 -16.09 -32.95
N LYS A 176 8.73 -15.41 -34.04
CA LYS A 176 10.13 -15.06 -34.30
C LYS A 176 10.36 -13.62 -33.90
#